data_AF-K0INS6-F1
#
_entry.id   AF-K0INS6-F1
#
_cell.length_a   1.000
_cell.length_b   1.000
_cell.length_c   1.000
_cell.angle_alpha   90.00
_cell.angle_beta   90.00
_cell.angle_gamma   90.00
#
_symmetry.space_group_name_H-M   'P 1'
#
loop_
_entity.id
_entity.type
_entity.pdbx_description
1 polymer ?
#
loop_
_entity_poly.entity_id
_entity_poly.type
_entity_poly.pdbx_seq_one_letter_code
_entity_poly.pdbx_strand_id
1 'polypeptide(L)'
;MSLDYSLLVIDGGISRSAADDASVNPVLYDHMIDYLSKGYAVIYITSNQAKAIQKMKAKTGLDIEEYIERRALILIDPKLVFCRSGNLTSSACEILRSLRSIMQKTISKHSRIVIIYSVNDLPVHEKCDDVGELTYERLIPSKICHKGRIEIICCYDSRSFESLSLGKTISVLGLYSYTIHSNWHYCEWHPEIIIELIAEGLNRALGQGAAQLIFTSLKWIYRIDEDSIISQPEVFEEKLRRVLGGKADIAIRVILDEIRSRVAFSAG
;
A
#
# COMPACT_ATOMS: atom_id res chain seq x y z
N MET A 1 -25.68 -16.28 21.72
CA MET A 1 -26.11 -16.54 20.33
C MET A 1 -24.87 -16.86 19.52
N SER A 2 -24.74 -18.13 19.14
CA SER A 2 -23.61 -18.65 18.36
C SER A 2 -23.83 -18.29 16.90
N LEU A 3 -22.90 -17.56 16.29
CA LEU A 3 -22.80 -17.43 14.84
C LEU A 3 -21.59 -18.22 14.40
N ASP A 4 -21.88 -19.40 13.87
CA ASP A 4 -20.99 -20.31 13.18
C ASP A 4 -20.66 -19.69 11.80
N TYR A 5 -19.39 -19.35 11.58
CA TYR A 5 -18.87 -18.86 10.31
C TYR A 5 -17.77 -19.80 9.84
N SER A 6 -18.20 -21.02 9.54
CA SER A 6 -17.46 -21.98 8.73
C SER A 6 -17.49 -21.48 7.28
N LEU A 7 -16.32 -21.15 6.72
CA LEU A 7 -16.08 -20.65 5.35
C LEU A 7 -16.99 -19.49 4.87
N LEU A 8 -16.47 -18.26 4.91
CA LEU A 8 -16.91 -17.21 3.96
C LEU A 8 -16.22 -17.47 2.60
N VAL A 9 -16.62 -18.55 1.91
CA VAL A 9 -16.56 -18.61 0.46
C VAL A 9 -17.83 -17.93 -0.02
N ILE A 10 -17.74 -16.62 -0.27
CA ILE A 10 -18.86 -15.89 -0.85
C ILE A 10 -18.91 -16.30 -2.33
N ASP A 11 -19.94 -17.09 -2.66
CA ASP A 11 -20.27 -17.52 -4.01
C ASP A 11 -20.65 -16.29 -4.85
N GLY A 12 -19.64 -15.68 -5.47
CA GLY A 12 -19.76 -14.52 -6.34
C GLY A 12 -19.70 -14.96 -7.78
N GLY A 13 -20.85 -14.92 -8.46
CA GLY A 13 -21.01 -15.30 -9.86
C GLY A 13 -19.89 -14.79 -10.78
N ILE A 14 -19.42 -15.71 -11.61
CA ILE A 14 -18.35 -15.52 -12.60
C ILE A 14 -18.79 -14.43 -13.59
N SER A 15 -18.27 -13.21 -13.40
CA SER A 15 -18.16 -12.24 -14.49
C SER A 15 -16.70 -12.18 -14.90
N ARG A 16 -16.42 -12.75 -16.08
CA ARG A 16 -15.10 -12.82 -16.69
C ARG A 16 -14.67 -11.43 -17.17
N SER A 17 -13.66 -10.83 -16.57
CA SER A 17 -12.63 -10.12 -17.34
C SER A 17 -11.33 -10.94 -17.22
N ALA A 18 -11.02 -11.68 -18.28
CA ALA A 18 -9.87 -12.58 -18.34
C ALA A 18 -8.53 -11.84 -18.57
N ALA A 19 -8.45 -10.53 -18.28
CA ALA A 19 -7.34 -9.68 -18.71
C ALA A 19 -6.45 -9.11 -17.57
N ASP A 20 -6.87 -9.14 -16.30
CA ASP A 20 -6.24 -8.28 -15.28
C ASP A 20 -5.24 -8.95 -14.31
N ASP A 21 -4.90 -10.23 -14.49
CA ASP A 21 -4.33 -11.05 -13.39
C ASP A 21 -3.02 -11.78 -13.77
N ALA A 22 -2.29 -11.26 -14.76
CA ALA A 22 -1.06 -11.85 -15.29
C ALA A 22 0.20 -11.58 -14.44
N SER A 23 0.18 -10.66 -13.47
CA SER A 23 1.41 -10.12 -12.86
C SER A 23 1.73 -10.57 -11.43
N VAL A 24 0.93 -11.43 -10.78
CA VAL A 24 1.31 -11.90 -9.42
C VAL A 24 2.45 -12.91 -9.51
N ASN A 25 3.66 -12.41 -9.26
CA ASN A 25 4.91 -13.13 -9.39
C ASN A 25 4.99 -14.29 -8.39
N PRO A 26 5.52 -15.45 -8.82
CA PRO A 26 5.81 -16.60 -7.96
C PRO A 26 6.48 -16.25 -6.62
N VAL A 27 7.38 -15.26 -6.59
CA VAL A 27 8.16 -14.89 -5.39
C VAL A 27 7.30 -14.38 -4.24
N LEU A 28 6.16 -13.73 -4.51
CA LEU A 28 5.25 -13.27 -3.45
C LEU A 28 4.71 -14.44 -2.61
N TYR A 29 4.41 -15.56 -3.28
CA TYR A 29 3.95 -16.77 -2.60
C TYR A 29 5.05 -17.39 -1.75
N ASP A 30 6.30 -17.34 -2.20
CA ASP A 30 7.45 -17.83 -1.42
C ASP A 30 7.59 -17.03 -0.12
N HIS A 31 7.44 -15.70 -0.17
CA HIS A 31 7.44 -14.86 1.03
C HIS A 31 6.28 -15.18 1.97
N MET A 32 5.05 -15.32 1.45
CA MET A 32 3.90 -15.72 2.26
C MET A 32 4.14 -17.04 3.00
N ILE A 33 4.64 -18.03 2.28
CA ILE A 33 4.97 -19.35 2.80
C ILE A 33 6.05 -19.25 3.89
N ASP A 34 7.10 -18.46 3.66
CA ASP A 34 8.16 -18.23 4.64
C ASP A 34 7.61 -17.60 5.92
N TYR A 35 6.74 -16.58 5.83
CA TYR A 35 6.04 -16.00 6.98
C TYR A 35 5.19 -17.02 7.74
N LEU A 36 4.38 -17.81 7.04
CA LEU A 36 3.57 -18.88 7.65
C LEU A 36 4.46 -19.88 8.40
N SER A 37 5.57 -20.31 7.79
CA SER A 37 6.52 -21.26 8.39
C SER A 37 7.21 -20.71 9.65
N LYS A 38 7.38 -19.39 9.73
CA LYS A 38 7.92 -18.67 10.90
C LYS A 38 6.87 -18.40 11.98
N GLY A 39 5.64 -18.88 11.80
CA GLY A 39 4.54 -18.76 12.77
C GLY A 39 3.81 -17.41 12.72
N TYR A 40 3.97 -16.63 11.66
CA TYR A 40 3.14 -15.45 11.45
C TYR A 40 1.74 -15.85 10.98
N ALA A 41 0.74 -15.03 11.30
CA ALA A 41 -0.48 -15.01 10.52
C ALA A 41 -0.33 -14.10 9.29
N VAL A 42 -0.75 -14.57 8.13
CA VAL A 42 -0.74 -13.85 6.86
C VAL A 42 -2.15 -13.45 6.49
N ILE A 43 -2.38 -12.15 6.29
CA ILE A 43 -3.58 -11.62 5.66
C ILE A 43 -3.23 -11.22 4.23
N TYR A 44 -3.75 -11.92 3.24
CA TYR A 44 -3.48 -11.66 1.83
C TYR A 44 -4.72 -11.13 1.12
N ILE A 45 -4.62 -9.93 0.58
CA ILE A 45 -5.70 -9.25 -0.14
C ILE A 45 -5.49 -9.47 -1.64
N THR A 46 -6.38 -10.24 -2.27
CA THR A 46 -6.24 -10.68 -3.65
C THR A 46 -7.58 -10.89 -4.36
N SER A 47 -7.65 -10.46 -5.62
CA SER A 47 -8.80 -10.65 -6.52
C SER A 47 -9.12 -12.13 -6.81
N ASN A 48 -8.15 -13.03 -6.63
CA ASN A 48 -8.27 -14.43 -7.02
C ASN A 48 -7.74 -15.40 -5.95
N GLN A 49 -8.55 -15.61 -4.92
CA GLN A 49 -8.21 -16.45 -3.77
C GLN A 49 -7.92 -17.90 -4.17
N ALA A 50 -8.73 -18.48 -5.08
CA ALA A 50 -8.56 -19.87 -5.52
C ALA A 50 -7.21 -20.08 -6.21
N LYS A 51 -6.81 -19.17 -7.11
CA LYS A 51 -5.50 -19.22 -7.78
C LYS A 51 -4.35 -19.03 -6.79
N ALA A 52 -4.51 -18.16 -5.80
CA ALA A 52 -3.51 -17.96 -4.75
C ALA A 52 -3.28 -19.25 -3.94
N ILE A 53 -4.35 -19.91 -3.50
CA ILE A 53 -4.27 -21.20 -2.79
C ILE A 53 -3.61 -22.26 -3.67
N GLN A 54 -4.05 -22.39 -4.93
CA GLN A 54 -3.48 -23.36 -5.86
C GLN A 54 -1.97 -23.15 -6.06
N LYS A 55 -1.52 -21.90 -6.23
CA LYS A 55 -0.09 -21.59 -6.39
C LYS A 55 0.71 -21.87 -5.12
N MET A 56 0.19 -21.56 -3.94
CA MET A 56 0.87 -21.85 -2.67
C MET A 56 1.01 -23.37 -2.44
N LYS A 57 -0.04 -24.15 -2.74
CA LYS A 57 0.01 -25.62 -2.71
C LYS A 57 1.01 -26.20 -3.70
N ALA A 58 1.05 -25.68 -4.92
CA ALA A 58 1.95 -26.19 -5.95
C ALA A 58 3.43 -25.98 -5.60
N LYS A 59 3.73 -24.98 -4.77
CA LYS A 59 5.09 -24.61 -4.39
C LYS A 59 5.59 -25.31 -3.13
N THR A 60 4.70 -25.90 -2.33
CA THR A 60 5.05 -26.40 -1.00
C THR A 60 4.41 -27.75 -0.73
N GLY A 61 5.06 -28.56 0.09
CA GLY A 61 4.41 -29.69 0.75
C GLY A 61 3.57 -29.28 1.96
N LEU A 62 3.25 -27.99 2.11
CA LEU A 62 2.48 -27.48 3.24
C LEU A 62 0.99 -27.71 3.01
N ASP A 63 0.28 -28.07 4.08
CA ASP A 63 -1.16 -28.12 4.11
C ASP A 63 -1.72 -26.69 4.26
N ILE A 64 -1.95 -26.03 3.13
CA ILE A 64 -2.47 -24.64 3.10
C ILE A 64 -3.85 -24.56 3.77
N GLU A 65 -4.65 -25.62 3.68
CA GLU A 65 -5.95 -25.73 4.32
C GLU A 65 -5.83 -25.69 5.84
N GLU A 66 -4.85 -26.38 6.43
CA GLU A 66 -4.59 -26.30 7.87
C GLU A 66 -4.32 -24.86 8.34
N TYR A 67 -3.56 -24.08 7.56
CA TYR A 67 -3.32 -22.65 7.87
C TYR A 67 -4.58 -21.80 7.76
N ILE A 68 -5.45 -22.09 6.78
CA ILE A 68 -6.75 -21.39 6.63
C ILE A 68 -7.68 -21.74 7.80
N GLU A 69 -7.80 -23.02 8.16
CA GLU A 69 -8.65 -23.51 9.26
C GLU A 69 -8.23 -22.90 10.61
N ARG A 70 -6.92 -22.82 10.85
CA ARG A 70 -6.34 -22.18 12.05
C ARG A 70 -6.38 -20.66 12.01
N ARG A 71 -6.83 -20.06 10.90
CA ARG A 71 -6.83 -18.61 10.63
C ARG A 71 -5.44 -17.98 10.63
N ALA A 72 -4.41 -18.78 10.41
CA ALA A 72 -3.05 -18.32 10.17
C ALA A 72 -2.89 -17.80 8.73
N LEU A 73 -3.73 -18.24 7.78
CA LEU A 73 -3.85 -17.62 6.46
C LEU A 73 -5.27 -17.10 6.26
N ILE A 74 -5.41 -15.81 5.95
CA ILE A 74 -6.70 -15.15 5.70
C ILE A 74 -6.63 -14.51 4.32
N LEU A 75 -7.52 -14.93 3.43
CA LEU A 75 -7.65 -14.39 2.09
C LEU A 75 -8.84 -13.44 2.03
N ILE A 76 -8.63 -12.22 1.57
CA ILE A 76 -9.68 -11.19 1.52
C ILE A 76 -9.83 -10.69 0.08
N ASP A 77 -11.07 -10.63 -0.40
CA ASP A 77 -11.38 -9.99 -1.69
C ASP A 77 -11.16 -8.47 -1.57
N PRO A 78 -10.39 -7.84 -2.47
CA PRO A 78 -10.18 -6.39 -2.53
C PRO A 78 -11.48 -5.58 -2.44
N LYS A 79 -12.61 -6.06 -2.97
CA LYS A 79 -13.91 -5.38 -2.90
C LYS A 79 -14.44 -5.23 -1.47
N LEU A 80 -13.99 -6.07 -0.55
CA LEU A 80 -14.33 -6.01 0.88
C LEU A 80 -13.39 -5.06 1.65
N VAL A 81 -12.39 -4.51 0.98
CA VAL A 81 -11.34 -3.66 1.55
C VAL A 81 -11.36 -2.27 0.92
N PHE A 82 -11.72 -2.19 -0.36
CA PHE A 82 -11.69 -0.98 -1.17
C PHE A 82 -13.06 -0.67 -1.75
N CYS A 83 -13.55 0.55 -1.53
CA CYS A 83 -14.70 1.07 -2.27
C CYS A 83 -14.21 1.66 -3.60
N ARG A 84 -14.69 1.12 -4.73
CA ARG A 84 -14.59 1.81 -6.01
C ARG A 84 -15.52 3.04 -5.99
N SER A 85 -14.96 4.18 -6.36
CA SER A 85 -15.63 5.48 -6.53
C SER A 85 -17.02 5.32 -7.16
N GLY A 86 -18.08 5.81 -6.49
CA GLY A 86 -19.45 5.83 -7.04
C GLY A 86 -20.61 5.80 -6.02
N ASN A 87 -20.52 5.04 -4.93
CA ASN A 87 -21.70 4.76 -4.05
C ASN A 87 -21.35 4.76 -2.53
N LEU A 88 -20.74 5.83 -2.00
CA LEU A 88 -19.63 5.63 -1.05
C LEU A 88 -19.77 5.93 0.45
N THR A 89 -20.83 6.54 1.00
CA THR A 89 -20.74 6.93 2.44
C THR A 89 -21.05 5.79 3.41
N SER A 90 -22.15 5.05 3.23
CA SER A 90 -22.49 3.94 4.14
C SER A 90 -21.62 2.69 3.95
N SER A 91 -21.21 2.40 2.70
CA SER A 91 -20.46 1.19 2.34
C SER A 91 -19.00 1.21 2.83
N ALA A 92 -18.31 2.36 2.76
CA ALA A 92 -16.91 2.46 3.18
C ALA A 92 -16.72 2.22 4.68
N CYS A 93 -17.61 2.77 5.51
CA CYS A 93 -17.56 2.55 6.95
C CYS A 93 -17.79 1.08 7.34
N GLU A 94 -18.65 0.37 6.63
CA GLU A 94 -18.90 -1.06 6.86
C GLU A 94 -17.71 -1.93 6.47
N ILE A 95 -17.09 -1.63 5.33
CA ILE A 95 -15.83 -2.25 4.88
C ILE A 95 -14.72 -2.06 5.92
N LEU A 96 -14.53 -0.83 6.39
CA LEU A 96 -13.52 -0.51 7.41
C LEU A 96 -13.80 -1.21 8.75
N ARG A 97 -15.07 -1.26 9.20
CA ARG A 97 -15.44 -2.01 10.41
C ARG A 97 -15.19 -3.50 10.26
N SER A 98 -15.48 -4.06 9.08
CA SER A 98 -15.30 -5.48 8.79
C SER A 98 -13.82 -5.86 8.82
N LEU A 99 -12.97 -5.09 8.15
CA LEU A 99 -11.53 -5.33 8.19
C LEU A 99 -10.97 -5.16 9.60
N ARG A 100 -11.35 -4.09 10.32
CA ARG A 100 -10.92 -3.88 11.70
C ARG A 100 -11.28 -5.06 12.59
N SER A 101 -12.48 -5.62 12.42
CA SER A 101 -12.93 -6.82 13.15
C SER A 101 -12.08 -8.05 12.81
N ILE A 102 -11.74 -8.25 11.53
CA ILE A 102 -10.83 -9.33 11.10
C ILE A 102 -9.47 -9.14 11.77
N MET A 103 -8.86 -7.96 11.64
CA MET A 103 -7.55 -7.66 12.22
C MET A 103 -7.54 -7.86 13.73
N GLN A 104 -8.54 -7.34 14.46
CA GLN A 104 -8.61 -7.50 15.92
C GLN A 104 -8.71 -8.97 16.34
N LYS A 105 -9.46 -9.79 15.61
CA LYS A 105 -9.57 -11.23 15.87
C LYS A 105 -8.28 -11.98 15.54
N THR A 106 -7.54 -11.54 14.53
CA THR A 106 -6.24 -12.13 14.20
C THR A 106 -5.19 -11.73 15.23
N ILE A 107 -5.14 -10.45 15.63
CA ILE A 107 -4.22 -9.91 16.64
C ILE A 107 -4.42 -10.57 18.01
N SER A 108 -5.66 -10.90 18.38
CA SER A 108 -5.91 -11.59 19.66
C SER A 108 -5.46 -13.04 19.67
N LYS A 109 -5.24 -13.65 18.50
CA LYS A 109 -4.86 -15.06 18.35
C LYS A 109 -3.39 -15.26 17.97
N HIS A 110 -2.77 -14.27 17.34
CA HIS A 110 -1.43 -14.36 16.79
C HIS A 110 -0.53 -13.24 17.33
N SER A 111 0.70 -13.60 17.69
CA SER A 111 1.68 -12.66 18.22
C SER A 111 2.34 -11.80 17.15
N ARG A 112 2.35 -12.27 15.90
CA ARG A 112 2.93 -11.61 14.72
C ARG A 112 2.02 -11.78 13.51
N ILE A 113 1.81 -10.70 12.77
CA ILE A 113 0.93 -10.65 11.62
C ILE A 113 1.65 -9.94 10.49
N VAL A 114 1.51 -10.46 9.28
CA VAL A 114 1.87 -9.74 8.05
C VAL A 114 0.63 -9.54 7.20
N ILE A 115 0.44 -8.34 6.67
CA ILE A 115 -0.63 -7.98 5.75
C ILE A 115 0.00 -7.69 4.40
N ILE A 116 -0.45 -8.39 3.37
CA ILE A 116 0.10 -8.30 2.03
C ILE A 116 -0.99 -7.83 1.07
N TYR A 117 -0.71 -6.71 0.41
CA TYR A 117 -1.57 -6.11 -0.61
C TYR A 117 -1.01 -6.43 -1.99
N SER A 118 -1.75 -7.20 -2.79
CA SER A 118 -1.44 -7.40 -4.20
C SER A 118 -2.64 -6.95 -5.03
N VAL A 119 -2.76 -5.63 -5.20
CA VAL A 119 -3.84 -5.00 -5.94
C VAL A 119 -3.23 -4.06 -6.97
N ASN A 120 -3.64 -4.22 -8.23
CA ASN A 120 -3.20 -3.35 -9.31
C ASN A 120 -3.82 -1.93 -9.21
N ASP A 121 -4.88 -1.76 -8.42
CA ASP A 121 -5.53 -0.48 -8.18
C ASP A 121 -5.15 0.05 -6.79
N LEU A 122 -4.52 1.23 -6.73
CA LEU A 122 -4.38 1.96 -5.47
C LEU A 122 -5.76 2.41 -4.99
N PRO A 123 -6.11 2.23 -3.71
CA PRO A 123 -7.37 2.69 -3.16
C PRO A 123 -7.32 4.19 -2.90
N VAL A 124 -7.26 4.97 -3.96
CA VAL A 124 -7.28 6.43 -3.84
C VAL A 124 -8.72 6.89 -3.85
N HIS A 125 -9.23 7.16 -2.66
CA HIS A 125 -10.50 7.84 -2.49
C HIS A 125 -10.33 9.30 -2.93
N GLU A 126 -10.75 9.60 -4.16
CA GLU A 126 -11.04 10.97 -4.54
C GLU A 126 -12.35 11.38 -3.86
N LYS A 127 -12.21 12.18 -2.80
CA LYS A 127 -13.29 12.89 -2.09
C LYS A 127 -14.27 11.99 -1.33
N CYS A 128 -13.90 11.65 -0.10
CA CYS A 128 -14.89 11.49 0.96
C CYS A 128 -14.78 12.73 1.85
N ASP A 129 -15.61 13.73 1.60
CA ASP A 129 -15.52 15.05 2.25
C ASP A 129 -15.77 15.00 3.78
N ASP A 130 -16.32 13.90 4.31
CA ASP A 130 -16.56 13.72 5.76
C ASP A 130 -15.61 12.73 6.44
N VAL A 131 -14.85 11.95 5.67
CA VAL A 131 -13.92 10.95 6.22
C VAL A 131 -12.60 11.14 5.48
N GLY A 132 -11.77 12.02 6.06
CA GLY A 132 -10.57 12.57 5.44
C GLY A 132 -9.79 11.58 4.59
N GLU A 133 -9.28 12.11 3.48
CA GLU A 133 -8.34 11.48 2.55
C GLU A 133 -7.42 10.50 3.30
N LEU A 134 -7.43 9.24 2.85
CA LEU A 134 -6.69 8.09 3.42
C LEU A 134 -7.21 7.53 4.76
N THR A 135 -8.52 7.32 4.86
CA THR A 135 -9.11 6.68 6.05
C THR A 135 -8.60 5.26 6.28
N TYR A 136 -8.30 4.49 5.23
CA TYR A 136 -7.83 3.11 5.38
C TYR A 136 -6.47 3.00 6.07
N GLU A 137 -5.51 3.75 5.55
CA GLU A 137 -4.11 3.69 5.95
C GLU A 137 -3.85 4.50 7.23
N ARG A 138 -4.73 5.41 7.66
CA ARG A 138 -4.66 6.04 8.99
C ARG A 138 -5.21 5.16 10.12
N LEU A 139 -6.02 4.14 9.81
CA LEU A 139 -6.68 3.28 10.80
C LEU A 139 -5.79 2.15 11.33
N ILE A 140 -4.76 1.75 10.57
CA ILE A 140 -3.88 0.62 10.94
C ILE A 140 -2.63 1.08 11.74
N PRO A 141 -1.87 2.11 11.33
CA PRO A 141 -0.55 2.39 11.90
C PRO A 141 -0.58 3.07 13.28
N SER A 142 -1.47 4.04 13.51
CA SER A 142 -1.27 4.98 14.63
C SER A 142 -1.59 4.42 16.03
N LYS A 143 -2.37 3.34 16.15
CA LYS A 143 -2.72 2.72 17.46
C LYS A 143 -2.49 1.22 17.56
N ILE A 144 -2.32 0.52 16.43
CA ILE A 144 -2.26 -0.95 16.38
C ILE A 144 -0.83 -1.45 16.12
N CYS A 145 -0.01 -0.69 15.39
CA CYS A 145 1.42 -1.01 15.16
C CYS A 145 2.31 -0.80 16.40
N HIS A 146 1.74 -0.65 17.60
CA HIS A 146 2.51 -0.61 18.84
C HIS A 146 3.22 -1.95 19.06
N LYS A 147 4.56 -1.91 18.90
CA LYS A 147 5.56 -2.95 19.25
C LYS A 147 5.95 -3.96 18.15
N GLY A 148 5.93 -3.59 16.87
CA GLY A 148 6.51 -4.42 15.80
C GLY A 148 5.81 -5.77 15.58
N ARG A 149 4.53 -5.87 15.96
CA ARG A 149 3.72 -7.09 15.82
C ARG A 149 3.02 -7.23 14.48
N ILE A 150 2.93 -6.13 13.73
CA ILE A 150 2.23 -6.08 12.44
C ILE A 150 3.20 -5.53 11.41
N GLU A 151 3.41 -6.29 10.35
CA GLU A 151 4.14 -5.89 9.16
C GLU A 151 3.12 -5.68 8.03
N ILE A 152 3.26 -4.59 7.28
CA ILE A 152 2.43 -4.31 6.11
C ILE A 152 3.34 -4.26 4.90
N ILE A 153 3.00 -5.06 3.89
CA ILE A 153 3.75 -5.21 2.66
C ILE A 153 2.83 -4.85 1.50
N CYS A 154 3.20 -3.81 0.76
CA CYS A 154 2.47 -3.42 -0.43
C CYS A 154 3.20 -3.83 -1.70
N CYS A 155 2.43 -4.46 -2.60
CA CYS A 155 2.87 -4.91 -3.91
C CYS A 155 2.12 -4.09 -4.97
N TYR A 156 2.49 -2.82 -5.13
CA TYR A 156 1.94 -1.94 -6.16
C TYR A 156 2.66 -2.04 -7.50
N ASP A 157 1.88 -2.09 -8.58
CA ASP A 157 2.39 -1.91 -9.93
C ASP A 157 2.72 -0.43 -10.17
N SER A 158 3.65 -0.13 -11.10
CA SER A 158 4.00 1.26 -11.41
C SER A 158 2.82 2.04 -11.95
N ARG A 159 1.93 1.35 -12.66
CA ARG A 159 0.69 1.90 -13.20
C ARG A 159 -0.27 2.34 -12.10
N SER A 160 -0.22 1.71 -10.92
CA SER A 160 -1.08 2.09 -9.81
C SER A 160 -0.85 3.55 -9.39
N PHE A 161 0.38 4.06 -9.55
CA PHE A 161 0.75 5.44 -9.22
C PHE A 161 0.55 6.44 -10.37
N GLU A 162 0.21 6.01 -11.60
CA GLU A 162 0.16 6.88 -12.78
C GLU A 162 -0.82 8.05 -12.63
N SER A 163 -1.98 7.79 -12.01
CA SER A 163 -3.04 8.77 -11.81
C SER A 163 -2.86 9.63 -10.54
N LEU A 164 -1.84 9.36 -9.73
CA LEU A 164 -1.65 10.05 -8.46
C LEU A 164 -0.83 11.32 -8.60
N SER A 165 -1.25 12.35 -7.85
CA SER A 165 -0.42 13.53 -7.65
C SER A 165 0.79 13.19 -6.77
N LEU A 166 1.78 14.08 -6.73
CA LEU A 166 2.96 13.90 -5.88
C LEU A 166 2.58 13.80 -4.41
N GLY A 167 1.70 14.69 -3.95
CA GLY A 167 1.19 14.70 -2.59
C GLY A 167 0.55 13.37 -2.20
N LYS A 168 -0.38 12.87 -3.04
CA LYS A 168 -1.04 11.58 -2.84
C LYS A 168 -0.05 10.41 -2.86
N THR A 169 0.95 10.45 -3.75
CA THR A 169 1.99 9.41 -3.84
C THR A 169 2.82 9.36 -2.56
N ILE A 170 3.29 10.51 -2.06
CA ILE A 170 4.04 10.60 -0.81
C ILE A 170 3.18 10.14 0.37
N SER A 171 1.92 10.59 0.43
CA SER A 171 0.96 10.17 1.43
C SER A 171 0.87 8.65 1.51
N VAL A 172 0.58 7.98 0.39
CA VAL A 172 0.50 6.50 0.32
C VAL A 172 1.81 5.86 0.78
N LEU A 173 2.96 6.32 0.30
CA LEU A 173 4.25 5.71 0.65
C LEU A 173 4.64 5.94 2.11
N GLY A 174 4.28 7.08 2.69
CA GLY A 174 4.52 7.39 4.10
C GLY A 174 3.72 6.51 5.08
N LEU A 175 2.79 5.71 4.58
CA LEU A 175 1.93 4.84 5.39
C LEU A 175 2.49 3.42 5.52
N TYR A 176 3.56 3.09 4.78
CA TYR A 176 4.17 1.77 4.75
C TYR A 176 5.57 1.78 5.36
N SER A 177 5.84 0.83 6.26
CA SER A 177 7.18 0.60 6.82
C SER A 177 8.05 -0.29 5.93
N TYR A 178 7.43 -0.98 4.96
CA TYR A 178 8.10 -1.89 4.04
C TYR A 178 7.45 -1.82 2.66
N THR A 179 8.29 -1.77 1.64
CA THR A 179 7.88 -1.88 0.24
C THR A 179 8.69 -2.99 -0.41
N ILE A 180 8.07 -3.79 -1.28
CA ILE A 180 8.85 -4.69 -2.12
C ILE A 180 9.35 -3.85 -3.31
N HIS A 181 10.65 -3.90 -3.60
CA HIS A 181 11.28 -3.13 -4.68
C HIS A 181 11.37 -3.96 -5.97
N SER A 182 11.89 -3.33 -7.03
CA SER A 182 12.35 -4.02 -8.23
C SER A 182 13.23 -5.24 -7.87
N ASN A 183 12.96 -6.37 -8.54
CA ASN A 183 13.52 -7.71 -8.27
C ASN A 183 13.00 -8.45 -7.03
N TRP A 184 11.87 -8.06 -6.46
CA TRP A 184 11.25 -8.75 -5.30
C TRP A 184 12.09 -8.70 -4.02
N HIS A 185 13.00 -7.73 -3.93
CA HIS A 185 13.73 -7.49 -2.70
C HIS A 185 12.86 -6.70 -1.73
N TYR A 186 12.56 -7.34 -0.60
CA TYR A 186 11.99 -6.70 0.56
C TYR A 186 13.01 -5.72 1.15
N CYS A 187 12.68 -4.43 1.17
CA CYS A 187 13.48 -3.44 1.89
C CYS A 187 12.59 -2.65 2.85
N GLU A 188 13.20 -2.27 3.96
CA GLU A 188 12.62 -1.29 4.87
C GLU A 188 12.47 0.05 4.16
N TRP A 189 11.30 0.64 4.31
CA TRP A 189 10.96 1.93 3.71
C TRP A 189 10.97 2.99 4.80
N HIS A 190 12.00 3.83 4.76
CA HIS A 190 12.19 4.94 5.69
C HIS A 190 11.73 6.25 5.05
N PRO A 191 11.03 7.15 5.77
CA PRO A 191 10.59 8.43 5.23
C PRO A 191 11.70 9.27 4.60
N GLU A 192 12.93 9.14 5.09
CA GLU A 192 14.14 9.79 4.56
C GLU A 192 14.39 9.42 3.10
N ILE A 193 14.06 8.19 2.68
CA ILE A 193 14.17 7.74 1.29
C ILE A 193 13.27 8.59 0.38
N ILE A 194 12.08 8.99 0.85
CA ILE A 194 11.19 9.86 0.08
C ILE A 194 11.86 11.22 -0.16
N ILE A 195 12.50 11.78 0.87
CA ILE A 195 13.21 13.07 0.77
C ILE A 195 14.39 12.97 -0.20
N GLU A 196 15.16 11.90 -0.13
CA GLU A 196 16.26 11.62 -1.07
C GLU A 196 15.78 11.55 -2.52
N LEU A 197 14.71 10.79 -2.79
CA LEU A 197 14.14 10.65 -4.14
C LEU A 197 13.58 11.99 -4.67
N ILE A 198 12.96 12.79 -3.81
CA ILE A 198 12.54 14.16 -4.17
C ILE A 198 13.76 15.00 -4.53
N ALA A 199 14.83 14.94 -3.74
CA ALA A 199 16.06 15.70 -4.00
C ALA A 199 16.72 15.27 -5.32
N GLU A 200 16.81 13.97 -5.58
CA GLU A 200 17.32 13.41 -6.84
C GLU A 200 16.49 13.87 -8.04
N GLY A 201 15.16 13.80 -7.94
CA GLY A 201 14.25 14.25 -8.99
C GLY A 201 14.38 15.74 -9.27
N LEU A 202 14.50 16.57 -8.22
CA LEU A 202 14.73 18.01 -8.36
C LEU A 202 16.08 18.33 -9.03
N ASN A 203 17.16 17.68 -8.58
CA ASN A 203 18.48 17.86 -9.17
C ASN A 203 18.52 17.40 -10.62
N ARG A 204 17.82 16.31 -10.96
CA ARG A 204 17.71 15.82 -12.34
C ARG A 204 16.91 16.75 -13.23
N ALA A 205 15.82 17.31 -12.73
CA ALA A 205 14.96 18.21 -13.50
C ALA A 205 15.55 19.61 -13.69
N LEU A 206 16.28 20.13 -12.70
CA LEU A 206 16.67 21.55 -12.62
C LEU A 206 18.18 21.78 -12.57
N GLY A 207 18.97 20.72 -12.46
CA GLY A 207 20.43 20.78 -12.35
C GLY A 207 20.93 20.52 -10.92
N GLN A 208 22.19 20.09 -10.83
CA GLN A 208 22.82 19.71 -9.57
C GLN A 208 22.80 20.86 -8.54
N GLY A 209 22.37 20.56 -7.32
CA GLY A 209 22.28 21.54 -6.22
C GLY A 209 20.94 22.29 -6.15
N ALA A 210 20.06 22.13 -7.15
CA ALA A 210 18.74 22.76 -7.14
C ALA A 210 17.89 22.31 -5.96
N ALA A 211 17.96 21.02 -5.59
CA ALA A 211 17.21 20.49 -4.46
C ALA A 211 17.49 21.24 -3.15
N GLN A 212 18.78 21.50 -2.86
CA GLN A 212 19.19 22.20 -1.64
C GLN A 212 18.61 23.62 -1.59
N LEU A 213 18.63 24.35 -2.71
CA LEU A 213 18.07 25.70 -2.79
C LEU A 213 16.55 25.70 -2.60
N ILE A 214 15.86 24.72 -3.19
CA ILE A 214 14.41 24.58 -3.09
C ILE A 214 13.99 24.22 -1.67
N PHE A 215 14.61 23.21 -1.05
CA PHE A 215 14.33 22.83 0.33
C PHE A 215 14.63 23.98 1.30
N THR A 216 15.73 24.70 1.10
CA THR A 216 16.04 25.90 1.88
C THR A 216 14.94 26.95 1.73
N SER A 217 14.48 27.21 0.50
CA SER A 217 13.40 28.18 0.23
C SER A 217 12.07 27.76 0.85
N LEU A 218 11.68 26.49 0.72
CA LEU A 218 10.48 25.93 1.34
C LEU A 218 10.53 26.07 2.87
N LYS A 219 11.66 25.75 3.49
CA LYS A 219 11.87 25.86 4.93
C LYS A 219 11.78 27.30 5.44
N TRP A 220 12.42 28.25 4.76
CA TRP A 220 12.48 29.63 5.25
C TRP A 220 11.22 30.44 4.94
N ILE A 221 10.67 30.30 3.73
CA ILE A 221 9.54 31.11 3.26
C ILE A 221 8.21 30.49 3.70
N TYR A 222 8.07 29.16 3.57
CA TYR A 222 6.81 28.46 3.79
C TYR A 222 6.77 27.66 5.09
N ARG A 223 7.89 27.60 5.84
CA ARG A 223 8.02 26.79 7.06
C ARG A 223 7.77 25.30 6.81
N ILE A 224 8.16 24.81 5.63
CA ILE A 224 8.08 23.40 5.26
C ILE A 224 9.49 22.80 5.34
N ASP A 225 9.71 22.01 6.38
CA ASP A 225 10.87 21.12 6.54
C ASP A 225 10.55 19.69 6.08
N GLU A 226 11.54 18.80 6.17
CA GLU A 226 11.43 17.40 5.73
C GLU A 226 10.28 16.67 6.44
N ASP A 227 10.12 16.85 7.75
CA ASP A 227 9.01 16.28 8.52
C ASP A 227 7.64 16.79 8.00
N SER A 228 7.56 18.06 7.64
CA SER A 228 6.36 18.66 7.05
C SER A 228 6.07 18.12 5.64
N ILE A 229 7.09 17.78 4.85
CA ILE A 229 6.93 17.15 3.53
C ILE A 229 6.22 15.81 3.67
N ILE A 230 6.61 15.00 4.67
CA ILE A 230 6.02 13.68 4.90
C ILE A 230 4.64 13.78 5.54
N SER A 231 4.46 14.67 6.53
CA SER A 231 3.21 14.77 7.28
C SER A 231 2.10 15.57 6.59
N GLN A 232 2.45 16.45 5.65
CA GLN A 232 1.52 17.32 4.90
C GLN A 232 1.91 17.41 3.40
N PRO A 233 1.93 16.28 2.68
CA PRO A 233 2.52 16.21 1.35
C PRO A 233 1.74 16.99 0.28
N GLU A 234 0.43 17.20 0.44
CA GLU A 234 -0.36 18.05 -0.44
C GLU A 234 0.01 19.53 -0.28
N VAL A 235 0.27 19.98 0.95
CA VAL A 235 0.76 21.34 1.23
C VAL A 235 2.15 21.52 0.63
N PHE A 236 3.01 20.52 0.75
CA PHE A 236 4.32 20.50 0.08
C PHE A 236 4.19 20.61 -1.44
N GLU A 237 3.38 19.77 -2.10
CA GLU A 237 3.19 19.83 -3.55
C GLU A 237 2.70 21.22 -3.99
N GLU A 238 1.74 21.79 -3.27
CA GLU A 238 1.21 23.11 -3.54
C GLU A 238 2.31 24.20 -3.44
N LYS A 239 3.13 24.19 -2.38
CA LYS A 239 4.20 25.19 -2.21
C LYS A 239 5.36 24.96 -3.18
N LEU A 240 5.68 23.72 -3.51
CA LEU A 240 6.68 23.39 -4.52
C LEU A 240 6.28 23.98 -5.88
N ARG A 241 4.99 23.87 -6.26
CA ARG A 241 4.46 24.51 -7.47
C ARG A 241 4.63 26.03 -7.45
N ARG A 242 4.40 26.68 -6.30
CA ARG A 242 4.59 28.13 -6.15
C ARG A 242 6.06 28.54 -6.29
N VAL A 243 6.99 27.78 -5.71
CA VAL A 243 8.44 28.05 -5.79
C VAL A 243 8.96 27.90 -7.23
N LEU A 244 8.51 26.86 -7.94
CA LEU A 244 9.02 26.53 -9.27
C LEU A 244 8.31 27.25 -10.42
N GLY A 245 7.12 27.81 -10.17
CA GLY A 245 6.31 28.49 -11.17
C GLY A 245 6.07 27.60 -12.40
N GLY A 246 6.32 28.14 -13.59
CA GLY A 246 6.10 27.43 -14.87
C GLY A 246 6.92 26.16 -15.08
N LYS A 247 7.94 25.87 -14.24
CA LYS A 247 8.72 24.63 -14.31
C LYS A 247 8.21 23.53 -13.38
N ALA A 248 7.19 23.80 -12.57
CA ALA A 248 6.73 22.90 -11.53
C ALA A 248 6.32 21.52 -12.06
N ASP A 249 5.52 21.48 -13.13
CA ASP A 249 5.00 20.21 -13.67
C ASP A 249 6.10 19.27 -14.17
N ILE A 250 7.15 19.84 -14.78
CA ILE A 250 8.30 19.06 -15.26
C ILE A 250 9.04 18.46 -14.06
N ALA A 251 9.33 19.27 -13.05
CA ALA A 251 10.03 18.82 -11.85
C ALA A 251 9.23 17.76 -11.08
N ILE A 252 7.92 17.98 -10.90
CA ILE A 252 7.02 17.05 -10.22
C ILE A 252 6.95 15.71 -10.96
N ARG A 253 6.85 15.73 -12.30
CA ARG A 253 6.86 14.50 -13.10
C ARG A 253 8.16 13.72 -12.90
N VAL A 254 9.31 14.40 -12.95
CA VAL A 254 10.62 13.74 -12.75
C VAL A 254 10.74 13.15 -11.34
N ILE A 255 10.28 13.86 -10.30
CA ILE A 255 10.23 13.31 -8.93
C ILE A 255 9.36 12.05 -8.88
N LEU A 256 8.17 12.08 -9.48
CA LEU A 256 7.28 10.92 -9.53
C LEU A 256 7.93 9.75 -10.25
N ASP A 257 8.67 10.00 -11.34
CA ASP A 257 9.40 8.96 -12.07
C ASP A 257 10.51 8.35 -11.21
N GLU A 258 11.27 9.15 -10.44
CA GLU A 258 12.24 8.63 -9.47
C GLU A 258 11.58 7.72 -8.44
N ILE A 259 10.51 8.20 -7.81
CA ILE A 259 9.78 7.46 -6.79
C ILE A 259 9.28 6.14 -7.38
N ARG A 260 8.60 6.17 -8.52
CA ARG A 260 8.06 4.98 -9.20
C ARG A 260 9.15 3.99 -9.56
N SER A 261 10.30 4.44 -10.07
CA SER A 261 11.42 3.57 -10.41
C SER A 261 11.95 2.79 -9.20
N ARG A 262 11.76 3.35 -7.99
CA ARG A 262 12.20 2.74 -6.74
C ARG A 262 11.14 1.86 -6.10
N VAL A 263 9.88 2.29 -6.05
CA VAL A 263 8.82 1.64 -5.26
C VAL A 263 7.94 0.67 -6.03
N ALA A 264 7.91 0.78 -7.35
CA ALA A 264 6.99 0.01 -8.15
C ALA A 264 7.69 -1.15 -8.86
N PHE A 265 6.99 -2.28 -8.99
CA PHE A 265 7.44 -3.35 -9.86
C PHE A 265 7.21 -2.94 -11.31
N SER A 266 8.20 -3.17 -12.16
CA SER A 266 7.97 -3.28 -13.59
C SER A 266 7.42 -4.68 -13.87
N ALA A 267 6.15 -4.79 -14.24
CA ALA A 267 5.66 -6.00 -14.90
C ALA A 267 6.46 -6.18 -16.20
N GLY A 268 7.27 -7.23 -16.26
CA GLY A 268 8.01 -7.61 -17.47
C GLY A 268 7.07 -8.03 -18.60
#